data_AF-A0A7S1INA8-F1
#
_entry.id   AF-A0A7S1INA8-F1
#
_cell.length_a   1.000
_cell.length_b   1.000
_cell.length_c   1.000
_cell.angle_alpha   90.00
_cell.angle_beta   90.00
_cell.angle_gamma   90.00
#
_symmetry.space_group_name_H-M   'P 1'
#
loop_
_entity.id
_entity.type
_entity.pdbx_description
1 polymer ?
#
loop_
_entity_poly.entity_id
_entity_poly.type
_entity_poly.pdbx_seq_one_letter_code
_entity_poly.pdbx_strand_id
1 'polypeptide(L)'
;EACTLAVDVSAGTVLHDLSHTYFTGLTVKNAIADQLRQRCNGRRPSVDIEEPAVPLYLHLHQGGAWLYRSLGGHRDSLHKRGYRLGVIHKAALRANIAAGLLLRGGWHEMVQEATEERPAVLCDPMCGSGT
;
A
#
# COMPACT_ATOMS: atom_id res chain seq x y z
N GLU A 1 -20.11 4.27 16.02
CA GLU A 1 -18.70 4.66 16.20
C GLU A 1 -18.41 6.02 15.57
N ALA A 2 -17.33 6.69 15.99
CA ALA A 2 -16.84 7.89 15.32
C ALA A 2 -15.98 7.47 14.12
N CYS A 3 -16.29 8.00 12.93
CA CYS A 3 -15.48 7.75 11.74
C CYS A 3 -14.13 8.46 11.88
N THR A 4 -13.04 7.69 11.92
CA THR A 4 -11.66 8.19 11.94
C THR A 4 -11.09 8.22 10.52
N LEU A 5 -10.29 9.24 10.22
CA LEU A 5 -9.58 9.34 8.94
C LEU A 5 -8.11 9.72 9.14
N ALA A 6 -7.27 9.32 8.19
CA ALA A 6 -5.90 9.80 8.04
C ALA A 6 -5.64 10.20 6.60
N VAL A 7 -4.71 11.11 6.38
CA VAL A 7 -4.24 11.52 5.05
C VAL A 7 -2.73 11.40 5.01
N ASP A 8 -2.22 10.47 4.20
CA ASP A 8 -0.81 10.37 3.83
C ASP A 8 -0.57 11.04 2.48
N VAL A 9 0.61 11.63 2.32
CA VAL A 9 0.98 12.33 1.08
C VAL A 9 2.28 11.77 0.52
N SER A 10 2.27 11.47 -0.78
CA SER A 10 3.46 11.17 -1.57
C SER A 10 3.60 12.20 -2.69
N ALA A 11 4.83 12.64 -2.95
CA ALA A 11 5.12 13.63 -3.97
C ALA A 11 6.28 13.16 -4.85
N GLY A 12 6.12 13.26 -6.17
CA GLY A 12 7.21 13.21 -7.13
C GLY A 12 7.65 14.63 -7.49
N THR A 13 7.81 14.92 -8.78
CA THR A 13 7.96 16.30 -9.26
C THR A 13 6.69 17.11 -9.00
N VAL A 14 6.79 18.15 -8.17
CA VAL A 14 5.66 18.98 -7.74
C VAL A 14 6.00 20.47 -7.78
N LEU A 15 4.97 21.31 -7.72
CA LEU A 15 5.13 22.75 -7.50
C LEU A 15 5.79 23.02 -6.15
N HIS A 16 6.62 24.06 -6.08
CA HIS A 16 7.35 24.44 -4.88
C HIS A 16 6.44 24.59 -3.64
N ASP A 17 5.26 25.19 -3.81
CA ASP A 17 4.31 25.43 -2.71
C ASP A 17 3.67 24.16 -2.15
N LEU A 18 3.71 23.05 -2.90
CA LEU A 18 3.18 21.75 -2.48
C LEU A 18 4.28 20.75 -2.10
N SER A 19 5.55 21.18 -2.09
CA SER A 19 6.71 20.34 -1.79
C SER A 19 6.72 19.84 -0.34
N HIS A 20 6.12 20.58 0.59
CA HIS A 20 6.05 20.21 2.00
C HIS A 20 4.90 19.23 2.28
N THR A 21 5.12 17.94 2.01
CA THR A 21 4.11 16.87 2.06
C THR A 21 3.30 16.83 3.36
N TYR A 22 3.93 17.05 4.52
CA TYR A 22 3.24 17.09 5.80
C TYR A 22 2.20 18.23 5.89
N PHE A 23 2.57 19.43 5.40
CA PHE A 23 1.68 20.59 5.41
C PHE A 23 0.54 20.41 4.41
N THR A 24 0.84 19.86 3.24
CA THR A 24 -0.17 19.51 2.25
C THR A 24 -1.17 18.49 2.81
N GLY A 25 -0.69 17.48 3.54
CA GLY A 25 -1.54 16.49 4.20
C GLY A 25 -2.46 17.09 5.26
N LEU A 26 -1.93 17.98 6.10
CA LEU A 26 -2.74 18.71 7.09
C LEU A 26 -3.82 19.57 6.43
N THR A 27 -3.48 20.29 5.36
CA THR A 27 -4.41 21.14 4.61
C THR A 27 -5.54 20.31 4.01
N VAL A 28 -5.20 19.21 3.34
CA VAL A 28 -6.19 18.30 2.71
C VAL A 28 -7.08 17.66 3.78
N LYS A 29 -6.50 17.16 4.88
CA LYS A 29 -7.26 16.61 6.00
C LYS A 29 -8.25 17.61 6.58
N ASN A 30 -7.83 18.87 6.77
CA ASN A 30 -8.71 19.93 7.27
C ASN A 30 -9.85 20.22 6.29
N ALA A 31 -9.56 20.35 4.99
CA ALA A 31 -10.57 20.55 3.96
C ALA A 31 -11.62 19.42 3.93
N ILE A 32 -11.18 18.16 4.07
CA ILE A 32 -12.08 17.00 4.15
C ILE A 32 -12.94 17.05 5.42
N ALA A 33 -12.33 17.35 6.58
CA ALA A 33 -13.05 17.45 7.84
C ALA A 33 -14.10 18.59 7.81
N ASP A 34 -13.78 19.71 7.16
CA ASP A 34 -14.69 20.84 6.99
C ASP A 34 -15.88 20.49 6.08
N GLN A 35 -15.62 19.82 4.95
CA GLN A 35 -16.69 19.33 4.07
C GLN A 35 -17.60 18.32 4.77
N LEU A 36 -17.03 17.37 5.51
CA LEU A 36 -17.82 16.39 6.27
C LEU A 36 -18.62 17.06 7.38
N ARG A 37 -18.04 18.03 8.10
CA ARG A 37 -18.75 18.81 9.11
C ARG A 37 -19.98 19.50 8.53
N GLN A 38 -19.87 20.13 7.37
CA GLN A 38 -20.98 20.81 6.70
C GLN A 38 -22.08 19.83 6.28
N ARG A 39 -21.70 18.65 5.74
CA ARG A 39 -22.66 17.65 5.23
C ARG A 39 -23.29 16.76 6.30
N CYS A 40 -22.64 16.60 7.45
CA CYS A 40 -23.04 15.68 8.52
C CYS A 40 -23.55 16.41 9.77
N ASN A 41 -24.34 17.48 9.59
CA ASN A 41 -24.99 18.23 10.67
C ASN A 41 -24.01 18.72 11.76
N GLY A 42 -22.84 19.23 11.37
CA GLY A 42 -21.83 19.75 12.29
C GLY A 42 -20.92 18.68 12.90
N ARG A 43 -21.13 17.39 12.60
CA ARG A 43 -20.28 16.32 13.13
C ARG A 43 -18.92 16.30 12.42
N ARG A 44 -17.85 16.61 13.16
CA ARG A 44 -16.47 16.53 12.67
C ARG A 44 -15.94 15.09 12.81
N PRO A 45 -15.30 14.52 11.78
CA PRO A 45 -14.61 13.24 11.92
C PRO A 45 -13.39 13.37 12.84
N SER A 46 -13.08 12.29 13.56
CA SER A 46 -11.86 12.19 14.36
C SER A 46 -10.67 11.79 13.48
N VAL A 47 -9.45 11.91 14.02
CA VAL A 47 -8.22 11.51 13.32
C VAL A 47 -7.58 10.38 14.09
N ASP A 48 -7.22 9.32 13.38
CA ASP A 48 -6.41 8.21 13.89
C ASP A 48 -5.31 7.96 12.85
N ILE A 49 -4.05 8.09 13.25
CA ILE A 49 -2.89 7.97 12.35
C ILE A 49 -2.30 6.55 12.33
N GLU A 50 -2.77 5.68 13.20
CA GLU A 50 -2.32 4.29 13.30
C GLU A 50 -3.35 3.37 12.62
N GLU A 51 -4.62 3.48 13.00
CA GLU A 51 -5.70 2.62 12.49
C GLU A 51 -6.97 3.41 12.08
N PRO A 52 -6.88 4.30 11.06
CA PRO A 52 -8.03 5.02 10.54
C PRO A 52 -9.04 4.08 9.87
N ALA A 53 -10.33 4.30 10.12
CA ALA A 53 -11.41 3.65 9.38
C ALA A 53 -11.39 4.03 7.87
N VAL A 54 -10.92 5.25 7.57
CA VAL A 54 -10.77 5.76 6.21
C VAL A 54 -9.33 6.25 5.99
N PRO A 55 -8.40 5.36 5.61
CA PRO A 55 -7.05 5.76 5.22
C PRO A 55 -7.06 6.36 3.82
N LEU A 56 -6.69 7.63 3.72
CA LEU A 56 -6.60 8.36 2.46
C LEU A 56 -5.14 8.62 2.08
N TYR A 57 -4.87 8.57 0.79
CA TYR A 57 -3.57 8.84 0.22
C TYR A 57 -3.72 9.87 -0.88
N LEU A 58 -2.87 10.89 -0.81
CA LEU A 58 -2.72 11.89 -1.85
C LEU A 58 -1.40 11.65 -2.57
N HIS A 59 -1.47 11.43 -3.88
CA HIS A 59 -0.29 11.43 -4.73
C HIS A 59 -0.23 12.75 -5.52
N LEU A 60 0.93 13.40 -5.50
CA LEU A 60 1.18 14.64 -6.21
C LEU A 60 2.29 14.44 -7.25
N HIS A 61 2.00 14.70 -8.52
CA HIS A 61 2.98 14.54 -9.58
C HIS A 61 2.64 15.38 -10.81
N GLN A 62 3.62 16.11 -11.35
CA GLN A 62 3.52 16.89 -12.59
C GLN A 62 2.29 17.82 -12.63
N GLY A 63 2.00 18.49 -11.51
CA GLY A 63 0.84 19.37 -11.37
C GLY A 63 -0.50 18.65 -11.17
N GLY A 64 -0.53 17.33 -11.23
CA GLY A 64 -1.68 16.49 -10.91
C GLY A 64 -1.75 16.12 -9.42
N ALA A 65 -2.97 15.92 -8.94
CA ALA A 65 -3.29 15.46 -7.59
C ALA A 65 -4.31 14.32 -7.64
N TRP A 66 -3.96 13.17 -7.05
CA TRP A 66 -4.83 12.00 -6.98
C TRP A 66 -5.08 11.63 -5.53
N LEU A 67 -6.33 11.77 -5.10
CA LEU A 67 -6.78 11.38 -3.76
C LEU A 67 -7.53 10.06 -3.86
N TYR A 68 -7.10 9.07 -3.09
CA TYR A 68 -7.71 7.74 -3.07
C TYR A 68 -7.75 7.14 -1.67
N ARG A 69 -8.68 6.21 -1.45
CA ARG A 69 -8.75 5.42 -0.22
C ARG A 69 -7.93 4.14 -0.39
N SER A 70 -7.13 3.78 0.60
CA SER A 70 -6.51 2.46 0.63
C SER A 70 -7.52 1.40 1.08
N LEU A 71 -7.57 0.30 0.34
CA LEU A 71 -8.31 -0.90 0.72
C LEU A 71 -7.42 -1.96 1.37
N GLY A 72 -6.09 -1.84 1.26
CA GLY A 72 -5.12 -2.81 1.78
C GLY A 72 -4.68 -2.54 3.22
N GLY A 73 -5.36 -1.63 3.93
CA GLY A 73 -4.97 -1.15 5.25
C GLY A 73 -4.25 0.21 5.23
N HIS A 74 -4.00 0.75 6.42
CA HIS A 74 -3.19 1.95 6.61
C HIS A 74 -1.72 1.55 6.84
N ARG A 75 -0.78 2.12 6.08
CA ARG A 75 0.68 1.91 6.18
C ARG A 75 1.17 0.47 5.99
N ASP A 76 0.29 -0.51 5.89
CA ASP A 76 0.65 -1.86 5.54
C ASP A 76 0.75 -2.07 4.04
N SER A 77 1.82 -2.77 3.65
CA SER A 77 2.06 -3.13 2.28
C SER A 77 1.67 -4.58 2.06
N LEU A 78 1.01 -4.85 0.94
CA LEU A 78 0.52 -6.18 0.57
C LEU A 78 1.63 -7.23 0.44
N HIS A 79 2.92 -6.87 0.43
CA HIS A 79 3.98 -7.87 0.52
C HIS A 79 4.02 -8.59 1.89
N LYS A 80 3.40 -8.02 2.92
CA LYS A 80 3.20 -8.67 4.23
C LYS A 80 1.98 -9.59 4.15
N ARG A 81 2.21 -10.87 3.90
CA ARG A 81 1.15 -11.89 3.73
C ARG A 81 0.79 -12.66 5.01
N GLY A 82 1.37 -12.30 6.15
CA GLY A 82 1.12 -12.94 7.45
C GLY A 82 1.96 -14.18 7.75
N TYR A 83 2.58 -14.82 6.76
CA TYR A 83 3.41 -16.03 6.99
C TYR A 83 4.79 -15.74 7.62
N ARG A 84 5.27 -14.50 7.51
CA ARG A 84 6.55 -14.08 8.11
C ARG A 84 6.31 -13.64 9.55
N LEU A 85 6.29 -14.60 10.47
CA LEU A 85 6.19 -14.36 11.90
C LEU A 85 7.60 -14.20 12.47
N GLY A 86 8.04 -12.97 12.74
CA GLY A 86 9.33 -12.68 13.38
C GLY A 86 10.18 -11.62 12.68
N VAL A 87 11.45 -11.52 13.09
CA VAL A 87 12.41 -10.54 12.54
C VAL A 87 12.77 -10.95 11.11
N ILE A 88 12.14 -10.29 10.14
CA ILE A 88 12.49 -10.41 8.72
C ILE A 88 13.85 -9.75 8.53
N HIS A 89 14.82 -10.49 8.00
CA HIS A 89 16.10 -9.90 7.62
C HIS A 89 15.85 -8.78 6.60
N LYS A 90 16.45 -7.59 6.80
CA LYS A 90 16.17 -6.41 5.94
C LYS A 90 16.42 -6.66 4.45
N ALA A 91 17.30 -7.62 4.13
CA ALA A 91 17.63 -8.03 2.76
C ALA A 91 16.71 -9.11 2.18
N ALA A 92 15.75 -9.65 2.94
CA ALA A 92 14.84 -10.67 2.44
C ALA A 92 14.01 -10.11 1.28
N LEU A 93 13.95 -10.86 0.17
CA LEU A 93 13.19 -10.49 -1.02
C LEU A 93 11.73 -10.18 -0.66
N ARG A 94 11.11 -9.16 -1.24
CA ARG A 94 9.67 -8.91 -0.96
C ARG A 94 8.83 -9.95 -1.68
N ALA A 95 7.80 -10.49 -1.00
CA ALA A 95 6.94 -11.55 -1.54
C ALA A 95 6.28 -11.19 -2.88
N ASN A 96 5.92 -9.91 -3.08
CA ASN A 96 5.37 -9.44 -4.34
C ASN A 96 6.39 -9.46 -5.49
N ILE A 97 7.67 -9.22 -5.20
CA ILE A 97 8.75 -9.34 -6.20
C ILE A 97 9.02 -10.80 -6.52
N ALA A 98 9.07 -11.67 -5.50
CA ALA A 98 9.20 -13.12 -5.69
C ALA A 98 8.08 -13.68 -6.58
N ALA A 99 6.82 -13.32 -6.31
CA ALA A 99 5.69 -13.67 -7.16
C ALA A 99 5.84 -13.13 -8.58
N GLY A 100 6.31 -11.88 -8.73
CA GLY A 100 6.59 -11.29 -10.05
C GLY A 100 7.67 -12.04 -10.84
N LEU A 101 8.72 -12.52 -10.18
CA LEU A 101 9.76 -13.35 -10.80
C LEU A 101 9.22 -14.69 -11.28
N LEU A 102 8.39 -15.37 -10.47
CA LEU A 102 7.74 -16.62 -10.86
C LEU A 102 6.81 -16.42 -12.07
N LEU A 103 6.01 -15.35 -12.06
CA LEU A 103 5.17 -14.99 -13.21
C LEU A 103 6.01 -14.72 -14.45
N ARG A 104 7.11 -13.96 -14.32
CA ARG A 104 7.99 -13.64 -15.44
C ARG A 104 8.74 -14.86 -15.96
N GLY A 105 9.07 -15.81 -15.09
CA GLY A 105 9.72 -17.07 -15.42
C GLY A 105 8.77 -18.11 -16.04
N GLY A 106 7.50 -17.78 -16.26
CA GLY A 106 6.52 -18.71 -16.83
C GLY A 106 6.17 -19.86 -15.89
N TRP A 107 6.47 -19.74 -14.59
CA TRP A 107 6.23 -20.83 -13.62
C TRP A 107 4.75 -21.25 -13.59
N HIS A 108 3.84 -20.30 -13.73
CA HIS A 108 2.40 -20.56 -13.80
C HIS A 108 2.03 -21.47 -14.97
N GLU A 109 2.58 -21.21 -16.15
CA GLU A 109 2.32 -21.99 -17.37
C GLU A 109 2.91 -23.39 -17.23
N MET A 110 4.15 -23.51 -16.71
CA MET A 110 4.77 -24.82 -16.45
C MET A 110 3.93 -25.68 -15.51
N VAL A 111 3.34 -25.09 -14.46
CA VAL A 111 2.44 -25.78 -13.53
C VAL A 111 1.14 -26.22 -14.23
N GLN A 112 0.60 -25.40 -15.14
CA GLN A 112 -0.61 -25.73 -15.90
C GLN A 112 -0.39 -26.84 -16.93
N GLU A 113 0.79 -26.88 -17.55
CA GLU A 113 1.19 -27.90 -18.53
C GLU A 113 1.72 -29.19 -17.90
N ALA A 114 1.91 -29.20 -16.57
CA ALA A 114 2.45 -30.34 -15.86
C ALA A 114 1.54 -31.56 -15.98
N THR A 115 2.16 -32.71 -16.24
CA THR A 115 1.49 -34.02 -16.25
C THR A 115 2.18 -34.96 -15.26
N GLU A 116 1.59 -36.12 -14.99
CA GLU A 116 2.22 -37.14 -14.13
C GLU A 116 3.58 -37.59 -14.68
N GLU A 117 3.71 -37.70 -16.01
CA GLU A 117 4.96 -38.08 -16.68
C GLU A 117 5.98 -36.93 -16.76
N ARG A 118 5.51 -35.67 -16.69
CA ARG A 118 6.34 -34.47 -16.76
C ARG A 118 5.89 -33.44 -15.71
N PRO A 119 6.27 -33.61 -14.44
CA PRO A 119 5.88 -32.69 -13.38
C PRO A 119 6.63 -31.35 -13.52
N ALA A 120 6.00 -30.27 -13.07
CA ALA A 120 6.68 -29.00 -12.86
C ALA A 120 7.50 -29.06 -11.56
N VAL A 121 8.79 -28.72 -11.64
CA VAL A 121 9.71 -28.72 -10.50
C VAL A 121 10.30 -27.33 -10.34
N LEU A 122 10.15 -26.75 -9.14
CA LEU A 122 10.77 -25.48 -8.77
C LEU A 122 11.91 -25.75 -7.79
N CYS A 123 13.10 -25.22 -8.09
CA CYS A 123 14.26 -25.31 -7.23
C CYS A 123 14.92 -23.94 -7.12
N ASP A 124 15.07 -23.45 -5.88
CA ASP A 124 15.89 -22.29 -5.56
C ASP A 124 17.09 -22.77 -4.72
N PRO A 125 18.29 -22.92 -5.33
CA PRO A 125 19.46 -23.45 -4.64
C PRO A 125 20.07 -22.46 -3.63
N MET A 126 19.56 -21.22 -3.57
CA MET A 126 20.04 -20.16 -2.69
C MET A 126 18.88 -19.47 -1.97
N CYS A 127 17.87 -20.25 -1.56
CA CYS A 127 16.55 -19.76 -1.14
C CYS A 127 16.53 -18.84 0.09
N GLY A 128 17.59 -18.80 0.89
CA GLY A 128 17.71 -17.92 2.04
C GLY A 128 16.52 -18.06 3.00
N SER A 129 15.74 -16.99 3.16
CA SER A 129 14.53 -16.98 4.00
C SER A 129 13.32 -17.71 3.39
N GLY A 130 13.46 -18.36 2.24
CA GLY A 130 12.45 -19.21 1.60
C GLY A 130 11.16 -18.48 1.25
N THR A 131 11.25 -17.22 0.82
CA THR A 131 10.11 -16.30 0.76
C THR A 131 9.07 -16.62 -0.29
#